data_AF-A0A6C0AKT4-F1
#
_entry.id   AF-A0A6C0AKT4-F1
#
_cell.length_a   1.000
_cell.length_b   1.000
_cell.length_c   1.000
_cell.angle_alpha   90.00
_cell.angle_beta   90.00
_cell.angle_gamma   90.00
#
_symmetry.space_group_name_H-M   'P 1'
#
loop_
_entity.id
_entity.type
_entity.pdbx_description
1 polymer ?
#
loop_
_entity_poly.entity_id
_entity_poly.type
_entity_poly.pdbx_seq_one_letter_code
_entity_poly.pdbx_strand_id
1 'polypeptide(L)'
;MESKQIIKPTSAFQYYLKNWKNLSDEEKAPFDLMAQRDKNRYDDEIKIKEEEEESEVIKQQIYLTAYAGGYSSCGLDNGAKSYETVGPVVKIIEYNNEEQKKWSVKVKAFEYRDKKYNCKFTLHHNQKYHIRTQWGDENKQGDNVYTYGTTYNFRKDNPYNPIKKFHICKTPPKHIGTTTEHYTSFDNTTWATHH
;
A
#
# COMPACT_ATOMS: atom_id res chain seq x y z
N MET A 1 -20.61 24.10 -67.22
CA MET A 1 -19.21 23.73 -66.98
C MET A 1 -19.17 22.95 -65.68
N GLU A 2 -19.07 21.62 -65.75
CA GLU A 2 -18.96 20.80 -64.54
C GLU A 2 -17.58 20.99 -63.91
N SER A 3 -17.56 21.45 -62.66
CA SER A 3 -16.34 21.59 -61.90
C SER A 3 -15.78 20.21 -61.57
N LYS A 4 -14.61 19.87 -62.12
CA LYS A 4 -13.90 18.64 -61.76
C LYS A 4 -13.54 18.69 -60.27
N GLN A 5 -14.17 17.84 -59.46
CA GLN A 5 -13.83 17.67 -58.05
C GLN A 5 -12.38 17.19 -57.91
N ILE A 6 -11.57 17.94 -57.19
CA ILE A 6 -10.19 17.56 -56.84
C ILE A 6 -10.27 16.49 -55.74
N ILE A 7 -9.99 15.24 -56.09
CA ILE A 7 -9.92 14.13 -55.13
C ILE A 7 -8.66 14.33 -54.30
N LYS A 8 -8.81 14.63 -53.01
CA LYS A 8 -7.67 14.75 -52.09
C LYS A 8 -6.98 13.39 -51.96
N PRO A 9 -5.65 13.31 -52.10
CA PRO A 9 -4.94 12.05 -51.92
C PRO A 9 -5.16 11.57 -50.48
N THR A 10 -5.50 10.29 -50.36
CA THR A 10 -5.68 9.64 -49.07
C THR A 10 -4.36 9.70 -48.31
N SER A 11 -4.39 10.18 -47.06
CA SER A 11 -3.19 10.17 -46.20
C SER A 11 -2.69 8.73 -46.05
N ALA A 12 -1.38 8.52 -46.00
CA ALA A 12 -0.79 7.19 -45.83
C ALA A 12 -1.41 6.44 -44.65
N PHE A 13 -1.71 7.14 -43.55
CA PHE A 13 -2.39 6.57 -42.39
C PHE A 13 -3.82 6.08 -42.69
N GLN A 14 -4.60 6.85 -43.46
CA GLN A 14 -5.95 6.47 -43.88
C GLN A 14 -5.93 5.26 -44.83
N TYR A 15 -4.90 5.16 -45.68
CA TYR A 15 -4.68 4.00 -46.54
C TYR A 15 -4.41 2.73 -45.72
N TYR A 16 -3.50 2.79 -44.74
CA TYR A 16 -3.20 1.66 -43.86
C TYR A 16 -4.40 1.21 -43.02
N LEU A 17 -5.17 2.15 -42.45
CA LEU A 17 -6.39 1.82 -41.70
C LEU A 17 -7.43 1.10 -42.55
N LYS A 18 -7.62 1.53 -43.80
CA LYS A 18 -8.58 0.90 -44.71
C LYS A 18 -8.15 -0.52 -45.07
N ASN A 19 -6.86 -0.71 -45.36
CA ASN A 19 -6.32 -2.03 -45.69
C ASN A 19 -6.31 -2.96 -44.49
N TRP A 20 -5.95 -2.48 -43.30
CA TRP A 20 -5.97 -3.26 -42.06
C TRP A 20 -7.36 -3.84 -41.74
N LYS A 21 -8.41 -3.04 -41.95
CA LYS A 21 -9.81 -3.49 -41.76
C LYS A 21 -10.21 -4.60 -42.73
N ASN A 22 -9.64 -4.61 -43.93
CA ASN A 22 -9.97 -5.54 -45.00
C ASN A 22 -9.11 -6.82 -44.98
N LEU A 23 -8.04 -6.88 -44.16
CA LEU A 23 -7.24 -8.09 -43.98
C LEU A 23 -8.07 -9.20 -43.32
N SER A 24 -7.88 -10.41 -43.80
CA SER A 24 -8.40 -11.64 -43.19
C SER A 24 -7.70 -11.93 -41.85
N ASP A 25 -8.30 -12.80 -41.03
CA ASP A 25 -7.74 -13.15 -39.72
C ASP A 25 -6.39 -13.90 -39.86
N GLU A 26 -6.20 -14.65 -40.95
CA GLU A 26 -4.93 -15.33 -41.26
C GLU A 26 -3.80 -14.34 -41.58
N GLU A 27 -4.12 -13.23 -42.27
CA GLU A 27 -3.15 -12.18 -42.58
C GLU A 27 -2.86 -11.28 -41.37
N LYS A 28 -3.77 -11.20 -40.40
CA LYS A 28 -3.58 -10.49 -39.13
C LYS A 28 -2.79 -11.30 -38.09
N ALA A 29 -2.89 -12.63 -38.15
CA ALA A 29 -2.21 -13.54 -37.23
C ALA A 29 -0.72 -13.22 -36.96
N PRO A 30 0.14 -12.91 -37.95
CA PRO A 30 1.53 -12.54 -37.65
C PRO A 30 1.66 -11.26 -36.83
N PHE A 31 0.79 -10.27 -37.04
CA PHE A 31 0.79 -9.01 -36.30
C PHE A 31 0.25 -9.20 -34.87
N ASP A 32 -0.77 -10.03 -34.69
CA ASP A 32 -1.28 -10.37 -33.36
C ASP A 32 -0.23 -11.12 -32.53
N LEU A 33 0.52 -12.04 -33.15
CA LEU A 33 1.66 -12.69 -32.52
C LEU A 33 2.77 -11.70 -32.15
N MET A 34 3.06 -10.71 -33.00
CA MET A 34 4.02 -9.65 -32.68
C MET A 34 3.52 -8.79 -31.52
N ALA A 35 2.25 -8.39 -31.52
CA ALA A 35 1.64 -7.61 -30.44
C ALA A 35 1.64 -8.40 -29.11
N GLN A 36 1.38 -9.71 -29.15
CA GLN A 36 1.42 -10.55 -27.96
C GLN A 36 2.84 -10.69 -27.42
N ARG A 37 3.84 -10.86 -28.29
CA ARG A 37 5.26 -10.87 -27.88
C ARG A 37 5.69 -9.54 -27.28
N ASP A 38 5.29 -8.43 -27.89
CA ASP A 38 5.62 -7.10 -27.38
C ASP A 38 4.94 -6.82 -26.04
N LYS A 39 3.68 -7.26 -25.89
CA LYS A 39 2.98 -7.21 -24.61
C LYS A 39 3.72 -8.00 -23.53
N ASN A 40 4.14 -9.24 -23.83
CA ASN A 40 4.90 -10.04 -22.87
C ASN A 40 6.23 -9.36 -22.50
N ARG A 41 6.96 -8.82 -23.49
CA ARG A 41 8.19 -8.05 -23.25
C ARG A 41 7.92 -6.86 -22.32
N TYR A 42 6.89 -6.08 -22.60
CA TYR A 42 6.51 -4.93 -21.80
C TYR A 42 6.13 -5.34 -20.36
N ASP A 43 5.32 -6.40 -20.21
CA ASP A 43 4.92 -6.91 -18.89
C ASP A 43 6.14 -7.39 -18.08
N ASP A 44 7.15 -7.96 -18.73
CA ASP A 44 8.40 -8.37 -18.08
C ASP A 44 9.30 -7.18 -17.72
N GLU A 45 9.41 -6.18 -18.60
CA GLU A 45 10.12 -4.92 -18.31
C GLU A 45 9.51 -4.17 -17.12
N ILE A 46 8.17 -4.14 -17.04
CA ILE A 46 7.45 -3.54 -15.92
C ILE A 46 7.74 -4.30 -14.62
N LYS A 47 7.73 -5.64 -14.63
CA LYS A 47 8.06 -6.43 -13.43
C LYS A 47 9.47 -6.16 -12.94
N ILE A 48 10.46 -6.12 -13.83
CA ILE A 48 11.85 -5.84 -13.46
C ILE A 48 11.94 -4.47 -12.79
N LYS A 49 11.30 -3.46 -13.38
CA LYS A 49 11.27 -2.12 -12.81
C LYS A 49 10.58 -2.08 -11.44
N GLU A 50 9.46 -2.78 -11.29
CA GLU A 50 8.77 -2.89 -9.99
C GLU A 50 9.66 -3.57 -8.94
N GLU A 51 10.39 -4.63 -9.30
CA GLU A 51 11.32 -5.33 -8.40
C GLU A 51 12.50 -4.45 -7.99
N GLU A 52 13.05 -3.66 -8.92
CA GLU A 52 14.10 -2.67 -8.64
C GLU A 52 13.60 -1.61 -7.65
N GLU A 53 12.44 -1.01 -7.90
CA GLU A 53 11.80 -0.04 -6.99
C GLU A 53 11.55 -0.66 -5.61
N GLU A 54 11.03 -1.89 -5.53
CA GLU A 54 10.83 -2.61 -4.26
C GLU A 54 12.15 -2.81 -3.50
N SER A 55 13.23 -3.17 -4.21
CA SER A 55 14.54 -3.38 -3.61
C SER A 55 15.11 -2.11 -2.99
N GLU A 56 14.85 -0.95 -3.59
CA GLU A 56 15.29 0.35 -3.08
C GLU A 56 14.54 0.74 -1.81
N VAL A 57 13.23 0.52 -1.76
CA VAL A 57 12.41 0.81 -0.58
C VAL A 57 12.78 -0.12 0.57
N ILE A 58 13.03 -1.41 0.31
CA ILE A 58 13.44 -2.38 1.33
C ILE A 58 14.74 -1.96 2.03
N LYS A 59 15.69 -1.36 1.29
CA LYS A 59 16.95 -0.85 1.86
C LYS A 59 16.72 0.24 2.92
N GLN A 60 15.60 0.96 2.88
CA GLN A 60 15.26 1.98 3.87
C GLN A 60 14.86 1.38 5.23
N GLN A 61 14.65 0.06 5.31
CA GLN A 61 14.33 -0.66 6.55
C GLN A 61 13.14 -0.05 7.33
N ILE A 62 12.09 0.33 6.60
CA ILE A 62 10.87 0.86 7.21
C ILE A 62 10.02 -0.31 7.72
N TYR A 63 9.70 -0.29 9.01
CA TYR A 63 8.82 -1.25 9.67
C TYR A 63 7.64 -0.53 10.32
N LEU A 64 6.52 -1.22 10.39
CA LEU A 64 5.29 -0.71 10.98
C LEU A 64 4.88 -1.63 12.13
N THR A 65 4.49 -1.05 13.27
CA THR A 65 4.07 -1.82 14.45
C THR A 65 2.69 -1.37 14.92
N ALA A 66 1.86 -2.32 15.34
CA ALA A 66 0.55 -2.08 15.93
C ALA A 66 0.41 -2.83 17.24
N TYR A 67 -0.30 -2.22 18.20
CA TYR A 67 -0.75 -2.93 19.38
C TYR A 67 -1.79 -3.99 18.98
N ALA A 68 -1.52 -5.25 19.29
CA ALA A 68 -2.37 -6.39 18.94
C ALA A 68 -3.33 -6.78 20.07
N GLY A 69 -3.02 -6.41 21.31
CA GLY A 69 -3.83 -6.72 22.48
C GLY A 69 -2.97 -6.92 23.73
N GLY A 70 -3.62 -7.23 24.83
CA GLY A 70 -2.97 -7.44 26.11
C GLY A 70 -3.98 -7.44 27.24
N TYR A 71 -3.54 -7.84 28.42
CA TYR A 71 -4.36 -7.77 29.62
C TYR A 71 -3.57 -7.08 30.72
N SER A 72 -4.30 -6.26 31.48
CA SER A 72 -3.84 -5.78 32.77
C SER A 72 -4.28 -6.79 33.80
N SER A 73 -3.33 -7.38 34.52
CA SER A 73 -3.60 -8.17 35.70
C SER A 73 -3.63 -7.28 36.94
N CYS A 74 -4.32 -7.74 37.98
CA CYS A 74 -4.36 -7.12 39.29
C CYS A 74 -3.72 -8.06 40.32
N GLY A 75 -2.88 -7.51 41.21
CA GLY A 75 -2.13 -8.28 42.22
C GLY A 75 -0.65 -8.48 41.85
N LEU A 76 -0.11 -9.68 42.09
CA LEU A 76 1.26 -10.09 41.79
C LEU A 76 1.47 -10.46 40.31
N ASP A 77 0.83 -9.80 39.37
CA ASP A 77 1.12 -9.97 37.94
C ASP A 77 0.96 -8.59 37.28
N ASN A 78 1.92 -8.20 36.45
CA ASN A 78 1.91 -6.91 35.73
C ASN A 78 1.42 -7.04 34.29
N GLY A 79 1.01 -8.26 33.89
CA GLY A 79 0.25 -8.52 32.68
C GLY A 79 1.12 -8.75 31.46
N ALA A 80 0.51 -8.62 30.29
CA ALA A 80 1.22 -8.77 29.02
C ALA A 80 0.68 -7.82 27.95
N LYS A 81 1.57 -7.38 27.06
CA LYS A 81 1.24 -6.58 25.88
C LYS A 81 1.76 -7.26 24.63
N SER A 82 0.92 -7.40 23.64
CA SER A 82 1.24 -8.01 22.36
C SER A 82 1.25 -6.94 21.28
N TYR A 83 2.26 -7.01 20.41
CA TYR A 83 2.47 -6.14 19.28
C TYR A 83 2.62 -6.97 18.01
N GLU A 84 2.10 -6.45 16.90
CA GLU A 84 2.27 -7.00 15.58
C GLU A 84 3.17 -6.07 14.78
N THR A 85 4.30 -6.59 14.33
CA THR A 85 5.27 -5.85 13.52
C THR A 85 5.27 -6.39 12.10
N VAL A 86 5.04 -5.50 11.14
CA VAL A 86 5.00 -5.80 9.71
C VAL A 86 6.10 -5.04 8.96
N GLY A 87 6.60 -5.65 7.89
CA GLY A 87 7.64 -5.08 7.05
C GLY A 87 8.75 -6.08 6.71
N PRO A 88 9.81 -5.65 5.99
CA PRO A 88 10.01 -4.29 5.53
C PRO A 88 8.96 -3.84 4.50
N VAL A 89 8.70 -2.53 4.44
CA VAL A 89 7.86 -1.92 3.39
C VAL A 89 8.52 -2.12 2.03
N VAL A 90 7.71 -2.42 1.02
CA VAL A 90 8.14 -2.64 -0.37
C VAL A 90 7.76 -1.48 -1.29
N LYS A 91 6.70 -0.72 -0.97
CA LYS A 91 6.28 0.44 -1.78
C LYS A 91 5.78 1.57 -0.91
N ILE A 92 6.21 2.79 -1.25
CA ILE A 92 5.72 4.03 -0.62
C ILE A 92 4.89 4.76 -1.68
N ILE A 93 3.61 4.96 -1.39
CA ILE A 93 2.71 5.70 -2.26
C ILE A 93 2.51 7.08 -1.64
N GLU A 94 2.96 8.13 -2.34
CA GLU A 94 2.84 9.51 -1.90
C GLU A 94 1.54 10.16 -2.38
N TYR A 95 1.09 11.18 -1.66
CA TYR A 95 -0.03 12.03 -2.08
C TYR A 95 0.39 13.00 -3.19
N ASN A 96 -0.58 13.44 -4.00
CA ASN A 96 -0.33 14.55 -4.92
C ASN A 96 -0.16 15.87 -4.14
N ASN A 97 0.47 16.88 -4.76
CA ASN A 97 0.77 18.15 -4.07
C ASN A 97 -0.47 18.87 -3.48
N GLU A 98 -1.63 18.70 -4.08
CA GLU A 98 -2.90 19.30 -3.60
C GLU A 98 -3.40 18.59 -2.34
N GLU A 99 -3.39 17.26 -2.34
CA GLU A 99 -3.74 16.40 -1.22
C GLU A 99 -2.75 16.55 -0.08
N GLN A 100 -1.45 16.70 -0.38
CA GLN A 100 -0.44 16.97 0.63
C GLN A 100 -0.72 18.26 1.39
N LYS A 101 -1.11 19.34 0.68
CA LYS A 101 -1.51 20.61 1.32
C LYS A 101 -2.79 20.47 2.13
N LYS A 102 -3.78 19.74 1.60
CA LYS A 102 -5.08 19.55 2.25
C LYS A 102 -4.97 18.78 3.56
N TRP A 103 -4.16 17.72 3.58
CA TRP A 103 -4.03 16.83 4.74
C TRP A 103 -2.78 17.12 5.57
N SER A 104 -1.88 17.96 5.09
CA SER A 104 -0.57 18.24 5.72
C SER A 104 0.31 16.98 5.87
N VAL A 105 0.23 16.05 4.90
CA VAL A 105 1.02 14.79 4.89
C VAL A 105 1.51 14.41 3.51
N LYS A 106 2.72 13.83 3.46
CA LYS A 106 3.38 13.34 2.25
C LYS A 106 2.95 11.94 1.80
N VAL A 107 2.70 11.01 2.73
CA VAL A 107 2.47 9.58 2.42
C VAL A 107 0.99 9.23 2.41
N LYS A 108 0.54 8.55 1.37
CA LYS A 108 -0.84 8.04 1.18
C LYS A 108 -1.01 6.60 1.64
N ALA A 109 -0.04 5.74 1.34
CA ALA A 109 -0.09 4.35 1.75
C ALA A 109 1.30 3.72 1.76
N PHE A 110 1.43 2.67 2.56
CA PHE A 110 2.57 1.75 2.54
C PHE A 110 2.09 0.40 2.03
N GLU A 111 2.89 -0.23 1.17
CA GLU A 111 2.70 -1.64 0.84
C GLU A 111 3.82 -2.45 1.45
N TYR A 112 3.49 -3.62 1.99
CA TYR A 112 4.46 -4.58 2.48
C TYR A 112 4.08 -5.97 1.98
N ARG A 113 5.06 -6.87 1.90
CA ARG A 113 4.81 -8.28 1.54
C ARG A 113 4.71 -9.12 2.81
N ASP A 114 3.60 -9.83 2.98
CA ASP A 114 3.49 -10.81 4.06
C ASP A 114 4.20 -12.10 3.64
N LYS A 115 5.15 -12.54 4.45
CA LYS A 115 5.89 -13.80 4.22
C LYS A 115 4.97 -15.02 4.30
N LYS A 116 3.89 -14.97 5.08
CA LYS A 116 3.00 -16.10 5.29
C LYS A 116 2.16 -16.43 4.06
N TYR A 117 1.63 -15.41 3.39
CA TYR A 117 0.71 -15.56 2.25
C TYR A 117 1.34 -15.17 0.91
N ASN A 118 2.57 -14.63 0.91
CA ASN A 118 3.28 -14.13 -0.26
C ASN A 118 2.47 -13.13 -1.10
N CYS A 119 1.59 -12.36 -0.45
CA CYS A 119 0.79 -11.32 -1.09
C CYS A 119 1.16 -9.94 -0.54
N LYS A 120 0.92 -8.91 -1.35
CA LYS A 120 1.12 -7.51 -0.98
C LYS A 120 -0.09 -7.04 -0.18
N PHE A 121 0.16 -6.46 0.98
CA PHE A 121 -0.84 -5.79 1.80
C PHE A 121 -0.61 -4.29 1.77
N THR A 122 -1.69 -3.54 1.68
CA THR A 122 -1.65 -2.07 1.68
C THR A 122 -2.17 -1.55 3.02
N LEU A 123 -1.37 -0.71 3.66
CA LEU A 123 -1.73 0.06 4.83
C LEU A 123 -1.95 1.50 4.41
N HIS A 124 -3.19 1.96 4.54
CA HIS A 124 -3.59 3.30 4.14
C HIS A 124 -3.31 4.29 5.26
N HIS A 125 -2.72 5.43 4.89
CA HIS A 125 -2.62 6.60 5.77
C HIS A 125 -4.01 7.13 6.05
N ASN A 126 -4.32 7.33 7.32
CA ASN A 126 -5.64 7.75 7.72
C ASN A 126 -5.62 8.91 8.70
N GLN A 127 -5.40 10.11 8.15
CA GLN A 127 -5.48 11.37 8.90
C GLN A 127 -6.89 11.94 9.02
N LYS A 128 -7.88 11.44 8.28
CA LYS A 128 -9.22 12.04 8.24
C LYS A 128 -9.98 11.97 9.59
N TYR A 129 -9.46 11.22 10.56
CA TYR A 129 -10.13 10.95 11.84
C TYR A 129 -9.44 11.62 13.04
N HIS A 130 -8.65 12.65 12.72
CA HIS A 130 -7.99 13.59 13.60
C HIS A 130 -8.96 14.37 14.50
N ILE A 131 -9.70 13.65 15.35
CA ILE A 131 -10.75 14.14 16.24
C ILE A 131 -12.10 14.21 15.54
N ARG A 132 -12.86 13.11 15.67
CA ARG A 132 -14.33 13.16 15.59
C ARG A 132 -14.97 12.94 16.96
N THR A 133 -14.24 13.25 18.02
CA THR A 133 -14.82 13.36 19.36
C THR A 133 -15.23 14.81 19.54
N GLN A 134 -16.44 15.06 20.03
CA GLN A 134 -16.96 16.38 20.43
C GLN A 134 -16.09 17.15 21.46
N TRP A 135 -14.93 16.61 21.84
CA TRP A 135 -14.03 17.05 22.91
C TRP A 135 -12.57 17.21 22.48
N GLY A 136 -12.21 16.93 21.21
CA GLY A 136 -10.81 17.10 20.81
C GLY A 136 -10.56 18.48 20.19
N ASP A 137 -9.33 18.94 20.36
CA ASP A 137 -8.85 20.23 19.88
C ASP A 137 -8.67 20.20 18.35
N GLU A 138 -9.50 20.96 17.63
CA GLU A 138 -9.46 21.09 16.17
C GLU A 138 -8.06 21.48 15.63
N ASN A 139 -7.22 22.10 16.45
CA ASN A 139 -5.88 22.56 16.06
C ASN A 139 -4.76 21.58 16.41
N LYS A 140 -5.02 20.52 17.17
CA LYS A 140 -3.97 19.58 17.60
C LYS A 140 -3.59 18.65 16.48
N GLN A 141 -2.37 18.75 15.96
CA GLN A 141 -1.83 17.81 14.98
C GLN A 141 -1.58 16.43 15.62
N GLY A 142 -2.56 15.52 15.54
CA GLY A 142 -2.45 14.08 15.80
C GLY A 142 -1.43 13.35 14.91
N ASP A 143 -1.07 12.16 15.38
CA ASP A 143 -0.08 11.30 14.75
C ASP A 143 -0.58 10.67 13.45
N ASN A 144 0.35 10.37 12.55
CA ASN A 144 0.07 9.60 11.35
C ASN A 144 -0.26 8.15 11.76
N VAL A 145 -1.50 7.74 11.51
CA VAL A 145 -2.00 6.39 11.80
C VAL A 145 -2.27 5.66 10.50
N TYR A 146 -1.77 4.42 10.41
CA TYR A 146 -1.95 3.56 9.24
C TYR A 146 -2.86 2.38 9.58
N THR A 147 -3.74 1.98 8.65
CA THR A 147 -4.71 0.88 8.86
C THR A 147 -4.91 0.05 7.59
N TYR A 148 -5.37 -1.19 7.73
CA TYR A 148 -5.58 -2.14 6.60
C TYR A 148 -6.67 -1.76 5.60
N GLY A 149 -7.36 -0.63 5.77
CA GLY A 149 -8.46 -0.21 4.91
C GLY A 149 -8.47 1.29 4.66
N THR A 150 -9.08 1.68 3.55
CA THR A 150 -9.27 3.09 3.16
C THR A 150 -10.34 3.81 3.96
N THR A 151 -11.23 3.05 4.63
CA THR A 151 -12.36 3.58 5.37
C THR A 151 -12.25 3.18 6.84
N TYR A 152 -12.00 4.17 7.70
CA TYR A 152 -12.16 3.97 9.13
C TYR A 152 -13.64 4.04 9.49
N ASN A 153 -14.07 3.06 10.26
CA ASN A 153 -15.44 2.91 10.72
C ASN A 153 -15.43 2.90 12.24
N PHE A 154 -16.00 3.95 12.86
CA PHE A 154 -16.07 4.07 14.32
C PHE A 154 -16.76 2.85 14.97
N ARG A 155 -17.75 2.23 14.30
CA ARG A 155 -18.44 1.04 14.81
C ARG A 155 -17.51 -0.18 14.87
N LYS A 156 -16.49 -0.19 14.01
CA LYS A 156 -15.41 -1.18 14.01
C LYS A 156 -14.20 -0.74 14.85
N ASP A 157 -14.26 0.40 15.55
CA ASP A 157 -13.22 0.84 16.51
C ASP A 157 -13.74 0.71 17.96
N ASN A 158 -14.75 -0.13 18.16
CA ASN A 158 -15.31 -0.41 19.48
C ASN A 158 -14.33 -1.25 20.32
N PRO A 159 -14.39 -1.17 21.67
CA PRO A 159 -13.45 -1.87 22.55
C PRO A 159 -13.31 -3.38 22.30
N TYR A 160 -14.38 -4.02 21.83
CA TYR A 160 -14.42 -5.46 21.59
C TYR A 160 -13.84 -5.90 20.23
N ASN A 161 -13.66 -4.98 19.29
CA ASN A 161 -13.08 -5.30 17.98
C ASN A 161 -12.39 -4.05 17.41
N PRO A 162 -11.26 -3.60 18.02
CA PRO A 162 -10.59 -2.39 17.58
C PRO A 162 -9.89 -2.59 16.23
N ILE A 163 -9.88 -1.54 15.40
CA ILE A 163 -9.07 -1.54 14.18
C ILE A 163 -7.60 -1.42 14.59
N LYS A 164 -6.74 -2.30 14.08
CA LYS A 164 -5.29 -2.21 14.30
C LYS A 164 -4.75 -0.92 13.67
N LYS A 165 -4.06 -0.15 14.52
CA LYS A 165 -3.44 1.13 14.18
C LYS A 165 -1.93 0.93 14.16
N PHE A 166 -1.34 1.13 12.99
CA PHE A 166 0.09 0.95 12.76
C PHE A 166 0.82 2.28 12.84
N HIS A 167 2.02 2.22 13.41
CA HIS A 167 2.95 3.34 13.53
C HIS A 167 4.32 2.94 12.97
N ILE A 168 5.04 3.92 12.42
CA ILE A 168 6.40 3.72 11.91
C ILE A 168 7.35 3.46 13.07
N CYS A 169 8.11 2.37 12.97
CA CYS A 169 9.15 2.03 13.94
C CYS A 169 10.30 3.02 13.80
N LYS A 170 10.74 3.62 14.91
CA LYS A 170 11.91 4.51 14.94
C LYS A 170 13.23 3.75 14.75
N THR A 171 13.26 2.49 15.20
CA THR A 171 14.40 1.59 15.10
C THR A 171 13.97 0.27 14.45
N PRO A 172 14.87 -0.40 13.71
CA PRO A 172 14.59 -1.72 13.16
C PRO A 172 14.22 -2.71 14.28
N PRO A 173 13.10 -3.43 14.14
CA PRO A 173 12.66 -4.42 15.12
C PRO A 173 13.54 -5.68 15.05
N LYS A 174 13.70 -6.36 16.19
CA LYS A 174 14.44 -7.63 16.27
C LYS A 174 13.66 -8.82 15.66
N HIS A 175 12.33 -8.77 15.73
CA HIS A 175 11.42 -9.80 15.21
C HIS A 175 10.34 -9.15 14.34
N ILE A 176 9.99 -9.82 13.25
CA ILE A 176 8.88 -9.46 12.36
C ILE A 176 7.79 -10.51 12.59
N GLY A 177 6.58 -10.07 12.92
CA GLY A 177 5.50 -10.93 13.36
C GLY A 177 4.94 -10.50 14.71
N THR A 178 4.29 -11.42 15.41
CA THR A 178 3.66 -11.11 16.69
C THR A 178 4.68 -11.29 17.80
N THR A 179 4.87 -10.24 18.61
CA THR A 179 5.71 -10.28 19.80
C THR A 179 4.85 -9.96 21.02
N THR A 180 4.93 -10.80 22.05
CA THR A 180 4.28 -10.55 23.34
C THR A 180 5.35 -10.22 24.37
N GLU A 181 5.29 -9.01 24.91
CA GLU A 181 6.06 -8.58 26.07
C GLU A 181 5.31 -8.97 27.34
N HIS A 182 5.96 -9.77 28.17
CA HIS A 182 5.49 -10.18 29.48
C HIS A 182 6.18 -9.33 30.54
N TYR A 183 5.44 -8.95 31.59
CA TYR A 183 5.96 -8.16 32.70
C TYR A 183 6.02 -9.04 33.96
N THR A 184 7.17 -9.11 34.61
CA THR A 184 7.25 -9.74 35.94
C THR A 184 6.53 -8.88 36.97
N SER A 185 6.05 -9.56 38.02
CA SER A 185 5.27 -8.98 39.10
C SER A 185 6.05 -8.14 40.12
N PHE A 186 7.37 -8.29 40.18
CA PHE A 186 8.19 -7.78 41.28
C PHE A 186 9.10 -6.60 40.89
N ASP A 187 9.59 -6.56 39.66
CA ASP A 187 10.59 -5.57 39.22
C ASP A 187 10.34 -4.98 37.83
N ASN A 188 9.17 -5.25 37.23
CA ASN A 188 8.83 -4.86 35.86
C ASN A 188 9.88 -5.32 34.82
N THR A 189 10.69 -6.32 35.13
CA THR A 189 11.55 -6.93 34.12
C THR A 189 10.67 -7.57 33.05
N THR A 190 11.10 -7.45 31.81
CA THR A 190 10.33 -7.93 30.67
C THR A 190 11.06 -9.03 29.95
N TRP A 191 10.30 -10.01 29.47
CA TRP A 191 10.78 -10.94 28.45
C TRP A 191 9.79 -10.97 27.29
N ALA A 192 10.30 -11.27 26.11
CA ALA A 192 9.52 -11.28 24.88
C ALA A 192 9.33 -12.71 24.39
N THR A 193 8.10 -13.06 24.04
CA THR A 193 7.77 -14.27 23.29
C THR A 193 7.50 -13.88 21.83
N HIS A 194 8.13 -14.57 20.89
CA HIS A 194 7.96 -14.36 19.46
C HIS A 194 7.10 -15.49 18.88
N HIS A 195 6.11 -15.12 18.07
CA HIS A 195 5.22 -16.03 17.36
C HIS A 195 5.36 -15.88 15.85
#